data_AF-A0A316U5N5-F1
#
_entry.id   AF-A0A316U5N5-F1
#
_cell.length_a   1.000
_cell.length_b   1.000
_cell.length_c   1.000
_cell.angle_alpha   90.00
_cell.angle_beta   90.00
_cell.angle_gamma   90.00
#
_symmetry.space_group_name_H-M   'P 1'
#
loop_
_entity.id
_entity.type
_entity.pdbx_description
1 polymer ?
#
loop_
_entity_poly.entity_id
_entity_poly.type
_entity_poly.pdbx_seq_one_letter_code
_entity_poly.pdbx_strand_id
1 'polypeptide(L)' 'MGKVHGSLARAGKVKSQTPKVEKQEKKKTPKGRAKKRILYNRRFVNVQLGPGGKRKMNSNA' A
#
# COMPACT_ATOMS: atom_id res chain seq x y z
N MET A 1 33.24 25.66 -11.76
CA MET A 1 33.20 24.40 -10.96
C MET A 1 32.77 24.75 -9.55
N GLY A 2 31.47 24.75 -9.30
CA GLY A 2 30.90 25.16 -8.00
C GLY A 2 31.11 24.11 -6.91
N LYS A 3 31.09 24.55 -5.65
CA LYS A 3 31.18 23.69 -4.48
C LYS A 3 30.02 22.70 -4.46
N VAL A 4 30.30 21.41 -4.67
CA VAL A 4 29.30 20.34 -4.57
C VAL A 4 29.14 19.96 -3.10
N HIS A 5 27.96 20.21 -2.54
CA HIS A 5 27.64 19.84 -1.17
C HIS A 5 27.02 18.44 -1.13
N GLY A 6 27.75 17.50 -0.52
CA GLY A 6 27.28 16.13 -0.28
C GLY A 6 28.33 15.09 -0.66
N SER A 7 28.63 14.17 0.26
CA SER A 7 29.52 13.03 0.00
C SER A 7 28.76 11.88 -0.67
N LEU A 8 29.28 11.35 -1.78
CA LEU A 8 28.73 10.14 -2.43
C LEU A 8 28.83 8.87 -1.58
N ALA A 9 29.66 8.88 -0.53
CA ALA A 9 29.95 7.74 0.34
C ALA A 9 28.71 7.12 1.05
N ARG A 10 27.58 7.84 1.10
CA ARG A 10 26.33 7.37 1.75
C ARG A 10 25.25 6.96 0.76
N ALA A 11 25.53 6.99 -0.55
CA ALA A 11 24.57 6.57 -1.56
C ALA A 11 24.21 5.08 -1.38
N GLY A 12 22.91 4.75 -1.43
CA GLY A 12 22.44 3.37 -1.35
C GLY A 12 22.43 2.72 0.05
N LYS A 13 23.02 3.36 1.08
CA LYS A 13 23.13 2.83 2.46
C LYS A 13 21.82 2.22 2.98
N VAL A 14 20.71 2.93 2.82
CA VAL A 14 19.42 2.48 3.39
C VAL A 14 18.88 1.24 2.68
N LYS A 15 18.99 1.17 1.35
CA LYS A 15 18.47 0.06 0.56
C LYS A 15 19.27 -1.24 0.77
N SER A 16 20.58 -1.13 1.02
CA SER A 16 21.43 -2.29 1.33
C SER A 16 21.29 -2.76 2.78
N GLN A 17 20.96 -1.86 3.71
CA GLN A 17 20.72 -2.21 5.11
C GLN A 17 19.37 -2.91 5.34
N THR A 18 18.33 -2.57 4.59
CA THR A 18 17.01 -3.20 4.75
C THR A 18 17.04 -4.65 4.26
N PRO A 19 16.48 -5.62 5.01
CA PRO A 19 16.40 -7.01 4.56
C PRO A 19 15.59 -7.11 3.27
N LYS A 20 16.08 -7.91 2.33
CA LYS A 20 15.37 -8.14 1.07
C LYS A 20 14.23 -9.13 1.30
N VAL A 21 12.99 -8.65 1.27
CA VAL A 21 11.80 -9.50 1.31
C VAL A 21 11.39 -9.88 -0.11
N GLU A 22 11.24 -11.18 -0.37
CA GLU A 22 10.75 -11.70 -1.64
C GLU A 22 9.26 -11.39 -1.84
N LYS A 23 8.83 -11.34 -3.10
CA LYS A 23 7.42 -11.09 -3.41
C LYS A 23 6.63 -12.34 -3.07
N GLN A 24 5.69 -12.20 -2.14
CA GLN A 24 4.72 -13.26 -1.87
C GLN A 24 3.84 -13.52 -3.09
N GLU A 25 3.55 -14.80 -3.35
CA GLU A 25 2.57 -15.19 -4.35
C GLU A 25 1.16 -14.74 -3.91
N LYS A 26 0.46 -14.04 -4.80
CA LYS A 26 -0.90 -13.54 -4.54
C LYS A 26 -1.81 -13.91 -5.69
N LYS A 27 -3.06 -14.26 -5.35
CA LYS A 27 -4.11 -14.53 -6.33
C LYS A 27 -4.30 -13.33 -7.24
N LYS A 28 -4.50 -13.59 -8.55
CA LYS A 28 -4.74 -12.54 -9.54
C LYS A 28 -6.00 -11.78 -9.16
N THR A 29 -5.88 -10.47 -8.96
CA THR A 29 -7.08 -9.62 -8.80
C THR A 29 -7.76 -9.45 -10.15
N PRO A 30 -9.10 -9.62 -10.24
CA PRO A 30 -9.81 -9.36 -11.48
C PRO A 30 -9.64 -7.91 -11.91
N LYS A 31 -9.75 -7.65 -13.23
CA LYS A 31 -9.59 -6.33 -13.83
C LYS A 31 -10.95 -5.74 -14.26
N GLY A 32 -10.98 -4.42 -14.51
CA GLY A 32 -12.15 -3.73 -15.06
C GLY A 32 -13.40 -3.78 -14.17
N ARG A 33 -14.55 -4.10 -14.78
CA ARG A 33 -15.87 -4.08 -14.13
C ARG A 33 -15.97 -5.03 -12.94
N ALA A 34 -15.35 -6.21 -13.04
CA ALA A 34 -15.34 -7.20 -11.95
C ALA A 34 -14.66 -6.64 -10.68
N LYS A 35 -13.54 -5.93 -10.84
CA LYS A 35 -12.87 -5.25 -9.71
C LYS A 35 -13.76 -4.18 -9.08
N LYS A 36 -14.44 -3.38 -9.91
CA LYS A 36 -15.35 -2.32 -9.44
C LYS A 36 -16.53 -2.90 -8.65
N ARG A 37 -17.11 -4.01 -9.09
CA ARG A 37 -18.18 -4.73 -8.36
C ARG A 37 -17.70 -5.21 -6.99
N ILE A 38 -16.52 -5.83 -6.90
CA ILE A 38 -15.94 -6.28 -5.63
C ILE A 38 -15.72 -5.10 -4.68
N LEU A 39 -15.18 -3.99 -5.18
CA LEU A 39 -14.96 -2.78 -4.37
C LEU A 39 -16.27 -2.17 -3.86
N TYR A 40 -17.30 -2.12 -4.70
CA TYR A 40 -18.61 -1.60 -4.32
C TYR A 40 -19.24 -2.45 -3.21
N ASN A 41 -19.32 -3.77 -3.44
CA ASN A 41 -19.88 -4.69 -2.45
C ASN A 41 -19.14 -4.61 -1.12
N ARG A 42 -17.80 -4.57 -1.13
CA ARG A 42 -16.97 -4.47 0.07
C ARG A 42 -17.13 -3.15 0.83
N ARG A 43 -17.46 -2.04 0.15
CA ARG A 43 -17.54 -0.71 0.77
C ARG A 43 -18.94 -0.31 1.21
N PHE A 44 -19.96 -0.79 0.50
CA PHE A 44 -21.31 -0.27 0.62
C PHE A 44 -22.35 -1.33 0.96
N VAL A 45 -22.24 -2.54 0.42
CA VAL A 45 -23.26 -3.59 0.61
C VAL A 45 -22.97 -4.41 1.87
N ASN A 46 -21.73 -4.84 2.05
CA ASN A 46 -21.35 -5.77 3.11
C ASN A 46 -20.88 -5.08 4.41
N VAL A 47 -20.99 -3.76 4.51
CA VAL A 47 -20.51 -2.99 5.67
C VAL A 47 -21.70 -2.63 6.56
N GLN A 48 -21.82 -3.28 7.70
CA GLN A 48 -22.71 -2.83 8.78
C GLN A 48 -21.97 -1.77 9.61
N LEU A 49 -22.36 -0.51 9.46
CA LEU A 49 -21.90 0.57 10.32
C LEU A 49 -22.94 0.76 11.42
N GLY A 50 -22.53 0.66 12.68
CA GLY A 50 -23.38 1.14 13.78
C GLY A 50 -23.64 2.64 13.67
N PRO A 51 -24.65 3.17 14.39
CA PRO A 51 -24.94 4.61 14.41
C PRO A 51 -23.67 5.43 14.70
N GLY A 52 -23.37 6.42 13.85
CA GLY A 52 -22.16 7.26 13.98
C GLY A 52 -20.84 6.63 13.49
N GLY A 53 -20.84 5.38 13.01
CA GLY A 53 -19.65 4.70 12.52
C GLY A 53 -19.10 5.28 11.22
N LYS A 54 -17.85 5.78 11.22
CA LYS A 54 -17.14 6.20 10.00
C LYS A 54 -16.42 5.01 9.35
N ARG A 55 -16.56 4.87 8.03
CA ARG A 55 -15.85 3.84 7.24
C ARG A 55 -14.33 4.08 7.32
N LYS A 56 -13.58 3.10 7.81
CA LYS A 56 -12.10 3.13 7.85
C LYS A 56 -11.54 2.10 6.86
N MET A 57 -10.51 2.49 6.12
CA MET A 57 -9.75 1.58 5.25
C MET A 57 -8.37 1.35 5.88
N ASN A 58 -7.91 0.09 5.89
CA ASN A 58 -6.61 -0.31 6.43
C ASN A 58 -6.43 0.10 7.92
N SER A 59 -7.35 -0.30 8.79
CA SER A 59 -7.18 -0.15 10.24
C SER A 59 -6.13 -1.13 10.76
N ASN A 60 -5.18 -0.62 11.54
CA ASN A 60 -4.18 -1.41 12.28
C ASN A 60 -4.58 -1.66 13.75
N ALA A 61 -5.79 -1.24 14.12
CA ALA A 61 -6.38 -1.50 15.43
C ALA A 61 -6.82 -2.96 15.53
#